data_AF-A0A9Y2MVW9-F1
#
_entry.id   AF-A0A9Y2MVW9-F1
#
_cell.length_a   1.000
_cell.length_b   1.000
_cell.length_c   1.000
_cell.angle_alpha   90.00
_cell.angle_beta   90.00
_cell.angle_gamma   90.00
#
_symmetry.space_group_name_H-M   'P 1'
#
loop_
_entity.id
_entity.type
_entity.pdbx_description
1 polymer ?
#
loop_
_entity_poly.entity_id
_entity_poly.type
_entity_poly.pdbx_seq_one_letter_code
_entity_poly.pdbx_strand_id
1 'polypeptide(L)' 'MPKISQEMTDVIEAAKLMFVASVRPDGTPNVSPKGSVRVLDAEHLIFMDIASPQTVENLRHQP' A
#
# COMPACT_ATOMS: atom_id res chain seq x y z
N MET A 1 -13.87 10.23 8.37
CA MET A 1 -13.38 8.91 7.93
C MET A 1 -12.54 8.32 9.05
N PRO A 2 -12.35 6.98 9.14
CA PRO A 2 -11.44 6.41 10.11
C PRO A 2 -10.03 6.97 9.87
N LYS A 3 -9.38 7.46 10.93
CA LYS A 3 -8.00 7.95 10.86
C LYS A 3 -7.03 6.82 11.21
N ILE A 4 -5.82 6.88 10.67
CA ILE A 4 -4.71 6.01 11.08
C ILE A 4 -4.44 6.32 12.55
N SER A 5 -4.65 5.33 13.43
CA SER A 5 -4.42 5.49 14.86
C SER A 5 -2.92 5.43 15.18
N GLN A 6 -2.55 5.87 16.38
CA GLN A 6 -1.16 5.75 16.83
C GLN A 6 -0.70 4.28 16.85
N GLU A 7 -1.56 3.37 17.30
CA GLU A 7 -1.28 1.93 17.30
C GLU A 7 -1.00 1.40 15.88
N MET A 8 -1.76 1.85 14.87
CA MET A 8 -1.51 1.47 13.47
C MET A 8 -0.16 2.00 12.97
N THR A 9 0.19 3.25 13.30
CA THR A 9 1.50 3.84 12.97
C THR A 9 2.63 3.03 13.59
N ASP A 10 2.51 2.64 14.86
CA ASP A 10 3.53 1.87 15.58
C ASP A 10 3.76 0.50 14.92
N VAL A 11 2.69 -0.15 14.46
CA VAL A 11 2.77 -1.41 13.69
C VAL A 11 3.47 -1.20 12.34
N ILE A 12 3.12 -0.14 11.60
CA ILE A 12 3.70 0.16 10.27
C ILE A 12 5.22 0.38 10.39
N GLU A 13 5.66 1.16 11.37
CA GLU A 13 7.08 1.44 11.60
C GLU A 13 7.86 0.19 12.07
N ALA A 14 7.23 -0.69 12.84
CA ALA A 14 7.86 -1.92 13.33
C ALA A 14 7.94 -3.04 12.28
N ALA A 15 6.92 -3.20 11.42
CA ALA A 15 6.77 -4.35 10.53
C ALA A 15 7.85 -4.45 9.44
N LYS A 16 8.41 -3.31 8.99
CA LYS A 16 9.44 -3.16 7.93
C LYS A 16 9.10 -3.72 6.55
N LEU A 17 8.19 -4.69 6.43
CA LEU A 17 7.66 -5.26 5.20
C LEU A 17 6.13 -5.33 5.29
N MET A 18 5.47 -4.70 4.33
CA MET A 18 4.02 -4.73 4.16
C MET A 18 3.67 -5.25 2.76
N PHE A 19 2.39 -5.53 2.51
CA PHE A 19 1.91 -6.04 1.23
C PHE A 19 0.78 -5.17 0.72
N VAL A 20 0.88 -4.72 -0.54
CA VAL A 20 -0.18 -4.00 -1.23
C VAL A 20 -0.92 -5.00 -2.11
N ALA A 21 -2.18 -5.26 -1.79
CA ALA A 21 -3.10 -6.00 -2.61
C ALA A 21 -3.83 -5.05 -3.58
N SER A 22 -3.97 -5.45 -4.83
CA SER A 22 -4.65 -4.71 -5.89
C SER A 22 -5.36 -5.68 -6.82
N VAL A 23 -6.27 -5.17 -7.66
CA VAL A 23 -7.07 -5.99 -8.58
C VAL A 23 -6.66 -5.66 -10.01
N ARG A 24 -6.41 -6.69 -10.82
CA ARG A 24 -6.12 -6.55 -12.25
C ARG A 24 -7.40 -6.21 -13.03
N PRO A 25 -7.29 -5.68 -14.26
CA PRO A 25 -8.47 -5.40 -15.10
C PRO A 25 -9.39 -6.61 -15.36
N ASP A 26 -8.85 -7.83 -15.30
CA ASP A 26 -9.62 -9.08 -15.45
C ASP A 26 -10.26 -9.59 -14.14
N GLY A 27 -10.14 -8.82 -13.05
CA GLY A 27 -10.67 -9.16 -11.72
C GLY A 27 -9.77 -10.08 -10.89
N THR A 28 -8.62 -10.52 -11.42
CA THR A 28 -7.71 -11.40 -10.66
C THR A 28 -6.86 -10.61 -9.65
N PRO A 29 -6.45 -11.22 -8.53
CA PRO A 29 -5.68 -10.52 -7.50
C PRO A 29 -4.21 -10.34 -7.90
N ASN A 30 -3.61 -9.26 -7.42
CA ASN A 30 -2.17 -9.02 -7.43
C ASN A 30 -1.70 -8.57 -6.04
N VAL A 31 -0.59 -9.11 -5.54
CA VAL A 31 -0.03 -8.77 -4.23
C VAL A 31 1.46 -8.45 -4.38
N SER A 32 1.87 -7.27 -3.92
CA SER A 32 3.24 -6.78 -4.04
C SER A 32 3.85 -6.47 -2.68
N PRO A 33 5.04 -7.02 -2.35
CA PRO A 33 5.76 -6.67 -1.13
C PRO A 33 6.32 -5.24 -1.22
N LYS A 34 6.12 -4.46 -0.16
CA LYS A 34 6.55 -3.07 -0.04
C LYS A 34 7.21 -2.84 1.32
N GLY A 35 8.55 -2.75 1.31
CA GLY A 35 9.31 -2.30 2.49
C GLY A 35 9.31 -0.77 2.69
N SER A 36 8.79 -0.04 1.71
CA SER A 36 8.80 1.43 1.66
C SER A 36 7.51 2.08 2.13
N VAL A 37 6.54 1.30 2.66
CA VAL A 37 5.28 1.88 3.17
C VAL A 37 5.57 2.79 4.37
N ARG A 38 5.02 4.00 4.36
CA ARG A 38 5.11 4.99 5.45
C ARG A 38 3.77 5.70 5.65
N VAL A 39 3.57 6.23 6.85
CA VAL A 39 2.48 7.16 7.16
C VAL A 39 2.87 8.54 6.63
N LEU A 40 2.06 9.11 5.74
CA LEU A 40 2.24 10.48 5.25
C LEU A 40 1.57 11.48 6.19
N ASP A 41 0.33 11.19 6.58
CA ASP A 41 -0.45 11.93 7.56
C ASP A 41 -1.54 11.03 8.18
N ALA A 42 -2.45 11.61 8.96
CA ALA A 42 -3.49 10.88 9.67
C ALA A 42 -4.50 10.13 8.78
N GLU A 43 -4.51 10.37 7.47
CA GLU A 43 -5.45 9.77 6.51
C GLU A 43 -4.75 9.11 5.31
N HIS A 44 -3.43 9.28 5.15
CA HIS A 44 -2.72 8.81 3.97
C HIS A 44 -1.51 7.93 4.30
N LEU A 45 -1.38 6.83 3.55
CA LEU A 45 -0.16 6.03 3.45
C LEU A 45 0.52 6.29 2.10
N ILE A 46 1.84 6.15 2.08
CA ILE A 46 2.64 6.21 0.85
C ILE A 46 3.57 5.01 0.75
N PHE A 47 3.92 4.61 -0.47
CA PHE A 47 5.02 3.67 -0.73
C PHE A 47 5.74 4.07 -2.01
N MET A 48 7.02 3.71 -2.11
CA MET A 48 7.81 3.99 -3.33
C MET A 48 7.43 3.02 -4.47
N ASP A 49 7.34 3.55 -5.69
CA ASP A 49 7.31 2.74 -6.90
C ASP A 49 8.73 2.24 -7.21
N ILE A 50 9.01 1.01 -6.79
CA ILE A 50 10.25 0.29 -7.08
C ILE A 50 9.83 -1.07 -7.63
N ALA A 51 10.13 -1.32 -8.91
CA ALA A 51 9.83 -2.58 -9.58
C ALA A 51 8.37 -3.05 -9.40
N SER A 52 7.40 -2.13 -9.48
CA SER A 52 5.99 -2.42 -9.18
C SER A 52 5.02 -2.12 -10.33
N PRO A 53 5.34 -2.51 -11.59
CA PRO A 53 4.55 -2.13 -12.76
C PRO A 53 3.09 -2.59 -12.66
N GLN A 54 2.84 -3.82 -12.22
CA GLN A 54 1.47 -4.37 -12.12
C GLN A 54 0.65 -3.66 -11.03
N THR A 55 1.23 -3.37 -9.88
CA THR A 55 0.52 -2.65 -8.81
C THR A 55 0.15 -1.24 -9.25
N VAL A 56 1.06 -0.53 -9.91
CA VAL A 56 0.82 0.83 -10.40
C VAL A 56 -0.21 0.84 -11.53
N GLU A 57 -0.12 -0.11 -12.46
CA GLU A 57 -1.12 -0.29 -13.51
C GLU A 57 -2.51 -0.55 -12.91
N ASN A 58 -2.62 -1.47 -11.96
CA ASN A 58 -3.88 -1.78 -11.30
C ASN A 58 -4.48 -0.54 -10.61
N LEU A 59 -3.69 0.22 -9.84
CA LEU A 59 -4.17 1.43 -9.16
C LEU A 59 -4.59 2.55 -10.13
N ARG A 60 -4.01 2.62 -11.33
CA ARG A 60 -4.45 3.57 -12.36
C ARG A 60 -5.80 3.20 -12.97
N HIS A 61 -6.09 1.91 -13.07
CA HIS A 61 -7.36 1.41 -13.59
C HIS A 61 -8.46 1.36 -12.51
N GLN A 62 -8.11 0.97 -11.29
CA GLN A 62 -9.00 0.78 -10.15
C GLN A 62 -8.28 1.19 -8.84
N PRO A 63 -8.30 2.48 -8.48
CA PRO A 63 -7.64 3.03 -7.29
C PRO A 63 -8.29 2.62 -5.97
#